data_AF-A0A9W8U6R7-F1
#
_entry.id   AF-A0A9W8U6R7-F1
#
_cell.length_a   1.000
_cell.length_b   1.000
_cell.length_c   1.000
_cell.angle_alpha   90.00
_cell.angle_beta   90.00
_cell.angle_gamma   90.00
#
_symmetry.space_group_name_H-M   'P 1'
#
loop_
_entity.id
_entity.type
_entity.pdbx_description
1 polymer ?
#
loop_
_entity_poly.entity_id
_entity_poly.type
_entity_poly.pdbx_seq_one_letter_code
_entity_poly.pdbx_strand_id
1 'polypeptide(L)'
;MGYNCSFAARGDQVEPYGDIAGPGVIAGFLGTGWLAVILVLLHYLFVFDPYKDPFQTSEGSNSSAAGNPWRANPIDSLVKGIVKKGLDRMDIGPGWTDGLEMSILGMCDLQFVTGLGILISGFIDLRKGISAYHFILVTHLAWFSNLTHICGLTVLRKYFHTRPMEKLIRMICMTVLALMLLVAIVPTLSFNWAHPDEGTARLAGTDAVCFYDPFRSSDWHKRSEHDRGDFIDSTAYQSGIMSIVLLVLSFVSPFSNGYESILMALLCA
;
A
#
# COMPACT_ATOMS: atom_id res chain seq x y z
N MET A 1 33.33 0.38 -4.51
CA MET A 1 33.30 0.45 -3.03
C MET A 1 32.61 -0.81 -2.54
N GLY A 2 33.27 -1.63 -1.74
CA GLY A 2 32.68 -2.85 -1.19
C GLY A 2 32.01 -2.56 0.15
N TYR A 3 30.80 -3.07 0.35
CA TYR A 3 30.13 -3.08 1.64
C TYR A 3 30.78 -4.11 2.57
N ASN A 4 30.86 -3.83 3.87
CA ASN A 4 31.35 -4.79 4.85
C ASN A 4 30.17 -5.43 5.58
N CYS A 5 29.75 -6.60 5.12
CA CYS A 5 28.66 -7.36 5.74
C CYS A 5 29.13 -8.36 6.81
N SER A 6 30.23 -8.06 7.51
CA SER A 6 30.61 -8.84 8.69
C SER A 6 29.74 -8.46 9.90
N PHE A 7 29.53 -9.41 10.81
CA PHE A 7 28.71 -9.18 12.02
C PHE A 7 29.23 -8.02 12.88
N ALA A 8 30.55 -7.77 12.85
CA ALA A 8 31.23 -6.71 13.59
C ALA A 8 31.12 -5.32 12.94
N ALA A 9 30.77 -5.24 11.65
CA ALA A 9 30.62 -3.99 10.92
C ALA A 9 29.22 -3.34 11.07
N ARG A 10 28.31 -3.99 11.82
CA ARG A 10 26.98 -3.44 12.11
C ARG A 10 27.10 -2.23 13.02
N GLY A 11 26.35 -1.16 12.70
CA GLY A 11 26.39 0.12 13.40
C GLY A 11 25.04 0.52 13.97
N ASP A 12 25.02 1.06 15.18
CA ASP A 12 23.86 1.66 15.83
C ASP A 12 23.60 3.09 15.31
N GLN A 13 24.65 3.78 14.88
CA GLN A 13 24.56 5.15 14.39
C GLN A 13 23.83 5.21 13.04
N VAL A 14 22.71 5.91 13.06
CA VAL A 14 21.92 6.25 11.87
C VAL A 14 22.26 7.68 11.49
N GLU A 15 23.00 7.86 10.40
CA GLU A 15 23.29 9.21 9.88
C GLU A 15 21.99 9.85 9.33
N PRO A 16 21.69 11.12 9.64
CA PRO A 16 20.49 11.77 9.13
C PRO A 16 20.44 11.80 7.60
N TYR A 17 19.39 11.22 7.01
CA TYR A 17 19.19 11.20 5.56
C TYR A 17 17.98 12.05 5.15
N GLY A 18 18.21 13.35 4.99
CA GLY A 18 17.15 14.34 4.74
C GLY A 18 16.32 14.10 3.49
N ASP A 19 16.87 13.44 2.46
CA ASP A 19 16.19 13.20 1.19
C ASP A 19 15.09 12.13 1.28
N ILE A 20 15.18 11.23 2.27
CA ILE A 20 14.22 10.13 2.46
C ILE A 20 13.46 10.27 3.79
N ALA A 21 14.17 10.55 4.88
CA ALA A 21 13.58 10.70 6.22
C ALA A 21 13.38 12.17 6.63
N GLY A 22 13.46 13.10 5.67
CA GLY A 22 13.15 14.50 5.92
C GLY A 22 11.71 14.65 6.45
N PRO A 23 11.49 15.39 7.55
CA PRO A 23 10.15 15.58 8.10
C PRO A 23 9.13 16.11 7.09
N GLY A 24 9.56 17.00 6.18
CA GLY A 24 8.73 17.51 5.10
C GLY A 24 8.38 16.46 4.05
N VAL A 25 9.31 15.55 3.73
CA VAL A 25 9.07 14.45 2.80
C VAL A 25 8.04 13.49 3.38
N ILE A 26 8.22 13.09 4.64
CA ILE A 26 7.30 12.19 5.35
C ILE A 26 5.92 12.86 5.50
N ALA A 27 5.87 14.11 5.96
CA ALA A 27 4.62 14.83 6.16
C ALA A 27 3.86 15.06 4.85
N GLY A 28 4.56 15.41 3.77
CA GLY A 28 3.97 15.57 2.45
C GLY A 28 3.40 14.25 1.92
N PHE A 29 4.18 13.18 1.98
CA PHE A 29 3.80 11.87 1.47
C PHE A 29 2.65 11.23 2.27
N LEU A 30 2.74 11.23 3.61
CA LEU A 30 1.66 10.72 4.45
C LEU A 30 0.43 11.62 4.34
N GLY A 31 0.62 12.94 4.28
CA GLY A 31 -0.47 13.90 4.11
C GLY A 31 -1.27 13.64 2.84
N THR A 32 -0.62 13.45 1.69
CA THR A 32 -1.32 13.15 0.43
C THR A 32 -2.02 11.80 0.46
N GLY A 33 -1.40 10.76 1.03
CA GLY A 33 -2.03 9.44 1.10
C GLY A 33 -3.22 9.40 2.07
N TRP A 34 -3.11 10.00 3.25
CA TRP A 34 -4.25 10.11 4.18
C TRP A 34 -5.37 10.97 3.61
N LEU A 35 -5.04 12.07 2.91
CA LEU A 35 -6.03 12.87 2.21
C LEU A 35 -6.75 12.06 1.12
N ALA A 36 -6.03 11.24 0.36
CA ALA A 36 -6.62 10.34 -0.63
C ALA A 36 -7.59 9.34 0.02
N VAL A 37 -7.19 8.72 1.14
CA VAL A 37 -8.05 7.79 1.90
C VAL A 37 -9.30 8.50 2.40
N ILE A 38 -9.17 9.71 2.96
CA ILE A 38 -10.32 10.50 3.41
C ILE A 38 -11.25 10.81 2.23
N LEU A 39 -10.72 11.27 1.10
CA LEU A 39 -11.53 11.57 -0.08
C LEU A 39 -12.25 10.32 -0.61
N VAL A 40 -11.57 9.17 -0.64
CA VAL A 40 -12.17 7.87 -0.99
C VAL A 40 -13.29 7.49 -0.03
N LEU A 41 -13.09 7.66 1.28
CA LEU A 41 -14.14 7.43 2.28
C LEU A 41 -15.32 8.36 2.08
N LEU A 42 -15.08 9.65 1.83
CA LEU A 42 -16.13 10.62 1.52
C LEU A 42 -16.88 10.19 0.24
N HIS A 43 -16.19 9.80 -0.83
CA HIS A 43 -16.84 9.30 -2.04
C HIS A 43 -17.75 8.09 -1.74
N TYR A 44 -17.23 7.13 -0.98
CA TYR A 44 -17.97 5.93 -0.62
C TYR A 44 -19.21 6.25 0.24
N LEU A 45 -19.12 7.21 1.15
CA LEU A 45 -20.24 7.60 2.01
C LEU A 45 -21.29 8.45 1.29
N PHE A 46 -20.86 9.37 0.41
CA PHE A 46 -21.73 10.41 -0.17
C PHE A 46 -22.20 10.11 -1.60
N VAL A 47 -21.36 9.47 -2.42
CA VAL A 47 -21.61 9.31 -3.88
C VAL A 47 -21.98 7.88 -4.25
N PHE A 48 -21.44 6.88 -3.53
CA PHE A 48 -21.66 5.49 -3.86
C PHE A 48 -23.13 5.07 -3.71
N ASP A 49 -23.70 4.51 -4.77
CA ASP A 49 -25.05 3.95 -4.77
C ASP A 49 -25.02 2.44 -4.97
N PRO A 50 -25.18 1.63 -3.90
CA PRO A 50 -25.02 0.18 -3.97
C PRO A 50 -26.09 -0.49 -4.84
N TYR A 51 -27.16 0.22 -5.17
CA TYR A 51 -28.27 -0.26 -6.00
C TYR A 51 -28.13 0.07 -7.48
N LYS A 52 -27.16 0.91 -7.88
CA LYS A 52 -26.90 1.20 -9.29
C LYS A 52 -25.80 0.29 -9.81
N ASP A 53 -26.07 -0.38 -10.93
CA ASP A 53 -25.07 -1.17 -11.62
C ASP A 53 -23.96 -0.24 -12.18
N PRO A 54 -22.69 -0.42 -11.76
CA PRO A 54 -21.58 0.41 -12.23
C PRO A 54 -21.25 0.21 -13.72
N PHE A 55 -21.77 -0.82 -14.39
CA PHE A 55 -21.45 -1.18 -15.77
C PHE A 55 -22.57 -0.95 -16.79
N GLN A 56 -23.68 -0.31 -16.42
CA GLN A 56 -24.73 0.01 -17.40
C GLN A 56 -24.23 1.06 -18.41
N THR A 57 -23.92 0.60 -19.62
CA THR A 57 -23.74 1.42 -20.80
C THR A 57 -25.10 2.02 -21.18
N SER A 58 -25.21 3.35 -21.18
CA SER A 58 -26.31 4.07 -21.81
C SER A 58 -26.21 3.98 -23.34
N GLU A 59 -26.25 2.77 -23.90
CA GLU A 59 -26.54 2.58 -25.32
C GLU A 59 -27.83 1.77 -25.42
N GLY A 60 -28.89 2.48 -25.78
CA GLY A 60 -30.19 1.88 -25.98
C GLY A 60 -30.13 0.81 -27.06
N SER A 61 -30.57 -0.39 -26.72
CA SER A 61 -31.15 -1.30 -27.71
C SER A 61 -31.98 -2.34 -26.98
N ASN A 62 -33.26 -2.35 -27.32
CA ASN A 62 -34.26 -3.36 -26.99
C ASN A 62 -33.67 -4.76 -27.12
N SER A 63 -33.19 -5.32 -26.01
CA SER A 63 -32.69 -6.68 -25.94
C SER A 63 -33.09 -7.24 -24.59
N SER A 64 -34.22 -7.93 -24.58
CA SER A 64 -34.65 -8.84 -23.53
C SER A 64 -33.63 -9.97 -23.35
N ALA A 65 -32.52 -9.67 -22.68
CA ALA A 65 -31.61 -10.64 -22.11
C ALA A 65 -31.83 -10.62 -20.60
N ALA A 66 -32.43 -11.68 -20.08
CA ALA A 66 -32.65 -11.92 -18.66
C ALA A 66 -31.31 -12.13 -17.93
N GLY A 67 -30.56 -11.04 -17.74
CA GLY A 67 -29.44 -10.98 -16.81
C GLY A 67 -29.96 -10.92 -15.38
N ASN A 68 -29.35 -11.67 -14.48
CA ASN A 68 -29.72 -11.65 -13.06
C ASN A 68 -29.76 -10.20 -12.54
N PRO A 69 -30.80 -9.79 -11.80
CA PRO A 69 -30.88 -8.43 -11.28
C PRO A 69 -29.69 -8.13 -10.37
N TRP A 70 -29.04 -6.99 -10.59
CA TRP A 70 -27.91 -6.52 -9.78
C TRP A 70 -28.29 -6.56 -8.29
N ARG A 71 -27.50 -7.28 -7.49
CA ARG A 71 -27.70 -7.40 -6.05
C ARG A 71 -26.62 -6.59 -5.34
N ALA A 72 -27.05 -5.54 -4.65
CA ALA A 72 -26.22 -4.79 -3.72
C ALA A 72 -25.60 -5.74 -2.69
N ASN A 73 -24.32 -5.55 -2.39
CA ASN A 73 -23.66 -6.26 -1.30
C ASN A 73 -24.32 -5.86 0.04
N PRO A 74 -24.70 -6.82 0.90
CA PRO A 74 -25.44 -6.55 2.14
C PRO A 74 -24.71 -5.59 3.08
N ILE A 75 -23.38 -5.59 3.10
CA ILE A 75 -22.57 -4.69 3.94
C ILE A 75 -22.77 -3.25 3.50
N ASP A 76 -22.72 -2.97 2.20
CA ASP A 76 -22.86 -1.60 1.67
C ASP A 76 -24.26 -1.05 1.93
N SER A 77 -25.28 -1.92 1.88
CA SER A 77 -26.66 -1.54 2.21
C SER A 77 -26.84 -1.16 3.69
N LEU A 78 -26.14 -1.85 4.60
CA LEU A 78 -26.16 -1.59 6.03
C LEU A 78 -25.47 -0.26 6.36
N VAL A 79 -24.26 -0.05 5.83
CA VAL A 79 -23.49 1.19 6.04
C VAL A 79 -24.29 2.38 5.54
N LYS A 80 -24.87 2.31 4.34
CA LYS A 80 -25.68 3.41 3.79
C LYS A 80 -26.94 3.67 4.63
N GLY A 81 -27.55 2.65 5.22
CA GLY A 81 -28.68 2.81 6.14
C GLY A 81 -28.33 3.55 7.44
N ILE A 82 -27.13 3.32 7.98
CA ILE A 82 -26.61 4.03 9.16
C ILE A 82 -26.25 5.48 8.79
N VAL A 83 -25.53 5.65 7.69
CA VAL A 83 -25.02 6.94 7.22
C VAL A 83 -26.17 7.87 6.83
N LYS A 84 -27.15 7.39 6.06
CA LYS A 84 -28.31 8.19 5.61
C LYS A 84 -29.08 8.81 6.78
N LYS A 85 -29.21 8.10 7.91
CA LYS A 85 -29.84 8.63 9.14
C LYS A 85 -29.07 9.81 9.76
N GLY A 86 -27.75 9.87 9.59
CA GLY A 86 -26.93 11.00 10.03
C GLY A 86 -26.79 12.10 8.98
N LEU A 87 -26.94 11.75 7.69
CA LEU A 87 -26.53 12.57 6.55
C LEU A 87 -27.65 13.35 5.87
N ASP A 88 -28.92 13.07 6.18
CA ASP A 88 -30.08 13.85 5.70
C ASP A 88 -30.00 15.36 6.08
N ARG A 89 -28.99 15.77 6.86
CA ARG A 89 -28.68 17.17 7.17
C ARG A 89 -27.68 17.86 6.23
N MET A 90 -26.97 17.12 5.36
CA MET A 90 -25.97 17.68 4.44
C MET A 90 -26.42 17.48 3.00
N ASP A 91 -26.96 18.53 2.38
CA ASP A 91 -27.33 18.53 0.97
C ASP A 91 -26.07 18.72 0.10
N ILE A 92 -25.59 17.64 -0.50
CA ILE A 92 -24.39 17.65 -1.35
C ILE A 92 -24.82 17.73 -2.81
N GLY A 93 -24.63 18.91 -3.41
CA GLY A 93 -24.97 19.15 -4.80
C GLY A 93 -24.09 18.37 -5.80
N PRO A 94 -24.55 18.21 -7.06
CA PRO A 94 -23.89 17.40 -8.09
C PRO A 94 -22.50 17.93 -8.50
N GLY A 95 -22.19 19.21 -8.28
CA GLY A 95 -20.84 19.73 -8.56
C GLY A 95 -19.75 19.18 -7.63
N TRP A 96 -20.12 18.68 -6.45
CA TRP A 96 -19.17 18.08 -5.52
C TRP A 96 -18.74 16.67 -5.93
N THR A 97 -19.59 15.92 -6.64
CA THR A 97 -19.25 14.55 -7.05
C THR A 97 -18.13 14.54 -8.07
N ASP A 98 -18.24 15.36 -9.11
CA ASP A 98 -17.25 15.45 -10.17
C ASP A 98 -15.92 16.02 -9.65
N GLY A 99 -15.98 17.03 -8.78
CA GLY A 99 -14.79 17.60 -8.14
C GLY A 99 -14.08 16.60 -7.22
N LEU A 100 -14.84 15.77 -6.51
CA LEU A 100 -14.31 14.76 -5.60
C LEU A 100 -13.68 13.59 -6.37
N GLU A 101 -14.31 13.10 -7.44
CA GLU A 101 -13.72 12.10 -8.35
C GLU A 101 -12.38 12.58 -8.92
N MET A 102 -12.32 13.82 -9.43
CA MET A 102 -11.09 14.41 -9.98
C MET A 102 -10.02 14.63 -8.90
N SER A 103 -10.42 14.99 -7.68
CA SER A 103 -9.48 15.15 -6.57
C SER A 103 -8.89 13.81 -6.14
N ILE A 104 -9.69 12.75 -6.05
CA ILE A 104 -9.21 11.39 -5.76
C ILE A 104 -8.24 10.96 -6.85
N LEU A 105 -8.59 11.15 -8.12
CA LEU A 105 -7.73 10.81 -9.25
C LEU A 105 -6.36 11.46 -9.12
N GLY A 106 -6.32 12.78 -8.88
CA GLY A 106 -5.08 13.53 -8.71
C GLY A 106 -4.26 13.07 -7.49
N MET A 107 -4.90 12.82 -6.35
CA MET A 107 -4.20 12.36 -5.15
C MET A 107 -3.62 10.95 -5.31
N CYS A 108 -4.35 10.03 -5.95
CA CYS A 108 -3.84 8.69 -6.26
C CYS A 108 -2.66 8.71 -7.22
N ASP A 109 -2.61 9.68 -8.14
CA ASP A 109 -1.51 9.84 -9.11
C ASP A 109 -0.26 10.38 -8.45
N LEU A 110 -0.42 11.41 -7.62
CA LEU A 110 0.66 11.93 -6.78
C LEU A 110 1.24 10.82 -5.90
N GLN A 111 0.37 10.05 -5.22
CA GLN A 111 0.80 8.98 -4.34
C GLN A 111 1.55 7.88 -5.09
N PHE A 112 1.09 7.51 -6.29
CA PHE A 112 1.76 6.52 -7.12
C PHE A 112 3.16 7.00 -7.59
N VAL A 113 3.24 8.20 -8.18
CA VAL A 113 4.50 8.74 -8.72
C VAL A 113 5.53 8.93 -7.61
N THR A 114 5.11 9.45 -6.47
CA THR A 114 5.98 9.62 -5.30
C THR A 114 6.40 8.28 -4.70
N GLY A 115 5.49 7.29 -4.63
CA GLY A 115 5.78 5.93 -4.17
C GLY A 115 6.78 5.17 -5.07
N LEU A 116 6.66 5.34 -6.39
CA LEU A 116 7.64 4.79 -7.33
C LEU A 116 8.99 5.51 -7.22
N GLY A 117 8.97 6.84 -7.14
CA GLY A 117 10.18 7.66 -7.00
C GLY A 117 10.98 7.32 -5.75
N ILE A 118 10.30 7.17 -4.59
CA ILE A 118 10.99 6.85 -3.33
C ILE A 118 11.59 5.43 -3.36
N LEU A 119 10.93 4.46 -3.99
CA LEU A 119 11.50 3.13 -4.21
C LEU A 119 12.74 3.18 -5.09
N ILE A 120 12.66 3.89 -6.22
CA ILE A 120 13.81 4.05 -7.14
C ILE A 120 14.99 4.68 -6.39
N SER A 121 14.76 5.76 -5.63
CA SER A 121 15.79 6.39 -4.81
C SER A 121 16.37 5.43 -3.78
N GLY A 122 15.51 4.70 -3.06
CA GLY A 122 15.93 3.69 -2.08
C GLY A 122 16.81 2.60 -2.68
N PHE A 123 16.51 2.12 -3.89
CA PHE A 123 17.34 1.13 -4.59
C PHE A 123 18.67 1.71 -5.12
N ILE A 124 18.69 2.97 -5.54
CA ILE A 124 19.93 3.65 -5.91
C ILE A 124 20.84 3.80 -4.69
N ASP A 125 20.27 4.23 -3.56
CA ASP A 125 21.00 4.46 -2.32
C ASP A 125 21.35 3.16 -1.61
N LEU A 126 20.59 2.08 -1.85
CA LEU A 126 20.95 0.72 -1.42
C LEU A 126 22.32 0.30 -1.94
N ARG A 127 22.67 0.69 -3.18
CA ARG A 127 24.01 0.41 -3.74
C ARG A 127 25.12 1.22 -3.08
N LYS A 128 24.77 2.33 -2.41
CA LYS A 128 25.71 3.23 -1.73
C LYS A 128 25.86 2.94 -0.23
N GLY A 129 25.05 2.03 0.33
CA GLY A 129 25.07 1.72 1.77
C GLY A 129 24.02 2.50 2.57
N ILE A 130 22.77 2.55 2.08
CA ILE A 130 21.67 3.07 2.91
C ILE A 130 21.49 2.19 4.15
N SER A 131 21.35 2.81 5.32
CA SER A 131 21.06 2.10 6.57
C SER A 131 19.73 1.35 6.49
N ALA A 132 19.60 0.25 7.25
CA ALA A 132 18.37 -0.52 7.41
C ALA A 132 17.18 0.35 7.83
N TYR A 133 17.39 1.32 8.72
CA TYR A 133 16.35 2.26 9.17
C TYR A 133 15.72 3.07 8.02
N HIS A 134 16.56 3.70 7.19
CA HIS A 134 16.06 4.48 6.06
C HIS A 134 15.42 3.58 4.99
N PHE A 135 15.95 2.38 4.77
CA PHE A 135 15.39 1.45 3.79
C PHE A 135 14.02 0.88 4.20
N ILE A 136 13.83 0.56 5.50
CA ILE A 136 12.53 0.14 6.01
C ILE A 136 11.50 1.25 5.85
N LEU A 137 11.88 2.52 6.09
CA LEU A 137 11.00 3.67 5.88
C LEU A 137 10.55 3.77 4.41
N VAL A 138 11.50 3.73 3.45
CA VAL A 138 11.18 3.72 2.01
C VAL A 138 10.19 2.62 1.67
N THR A 139 10.43 1.42 2.18
CA THR A 139 9.61 0.23 1.90
C THR A 139 8.18 0.42 2.42
N HIS A 140 8.00 0.96 3.63
CA HIS A 140 6.67 1.22 4.21
C HIS A 140 5.92 2.32 3.48
N LEU A 141 6.60 3.41 3.10
CA LEU A 141 5.99 4.51 2.33
C LEU A 141 5.49 3.99 0.98
N ALA A 142 6.30 3.21 0.28
CA ALA A 142 5.90 2.63 -0.98
C ALA A 142 4.77 1.59 -0.85
N TRP A 143 4.78 0.79 0.22
CA TRP A 143 3.68 -0.11 0.54
C TRP A 143 2.36 0.64 0.75
N PHE A 144 2.40 1.73 1.50
CA PHE A 144 1.24 2.60 1.71
C PHE A 144 0.72 3.24 0.40
N SER A 145 1.64 3.60 -0.50
CA SER A 145 1.28 4.09 -1.84
C SER A 145 0.55 3.03 -2.68
N ASN A 146 1.02 1.78 -2.67
CA ASN A 146 0.36 0.67 -3.33
C ASN A 146 -1.08 0.48 -2.82
N LEU A 147 -1.26 0.46 -1.49
CA LEU A 147 -2.58 0.33 -0.86
C LEU A 147 -3.54 1.46 -1.27
N THR A 148 -3.08 2.70 -1.18
CA THR A 148 -3.87 3.89 -1.54
C THR A 148 -4.34 3.83 -2.99
N HIS A 149 -3.49 3.35 -3.89
CA HIS A 149 -3.84 3.29 -5.30
C HIS A 149 -4.88 2.21 -5.63
N ILE A 150 -4.82 1.06 -4.98
CA ILE A 150 -5.85 0.01 -5.14
C ILE A 150 -7.21 0.50 -4.64
N CYS A 151 -7.20 1.26 -3.55
CA CYS A 151 -8.41 1.92 -3.05
C CYS A 151 -8.97 2.91 -4.10
N GLY A 152 -8.11 3.74 -4.69
CA GLY A 152 -8.48 4.65 -5.78
C GLY A 152 -9.06 3.94 -6.99
N LEU A 153 -8.42 2.87 -7.48
CA LEU A 153 -8.91 2.08 -8.61
C LEU A 153 -10.27 1.44 -8.35
N THR A 154 -10.55 1.05 -7.11
CA THR A 154 -11.82 0.45 -6.71
C THR A 154 -12.95 1.47 -6.80
N VAL A 155 -12.71 2.70 -6.32
CA VAL A 155 -13.71 3.77 -6.38
C VAL A 155 -13.92 4.26 -7.81
N LEU A 156 -12.84 4.39 -8.59
CA LEU A 156 -12.88 4.94 -9.95
C LEU A 156 -13.15 3.89 -11.04
N ARG A 157 -13.66 2.69 -10.71
CA ARG A 157 -13.91 1.64 -11.72
C ARG A 157 -14.79 2.11 -12.87
N LYS A 158 -15.83 2.90 -12.57
CA LYS A 158 -16.74 3.47 -13.58
C LYS A 158 -16.03 4.47 -14.49
N TYR A 159 -15.19 5.34 -13.92
CA TYR A 159 -14.39 6.31 -14.68
C TYR A 159 -13.44 5.62 -15.66
N PHE A 160 -12.72 4.59 -15.20
CA PHE A 160 -11.77 3.85 -16.02
C PHE A 160 -12.39 2.90 -17.04
N HIS A 161 -13.67 2.54 -16.89
CA HIS A 161 -14.39 1.76 -17.91
C HIS A 161 -14.46 2.51 -19.23
N THR A 162 -14.67 3.83 -19.18
CA THR A 162 -14.74 4.70 -20.35
C THR A 162 -13.35 4.99 -20.95
N ARG A 163 -12.26 4.79 -20.21
CA ARG A 163 -10.88 5.12 -20.61
C ARG A 163 -9.89 3.97 -20.40
N PRO A 164 -9.94 2.92 -21.24
CA PRO A 164 -9.15 1.71 -21.05
C PRO A 164 -7.63 1.91 -21.22
N MET A 165 -7.19 2.88 -22.03
CA MET A 165 -5.76 3.15 -22.23
C MET A 165 -5.10 3.77 -20.99
N GLU A 166 -5.75 4.74 -20.35
CA GLU A 166 -5.29 5.33 -19.09
C GLU A 166 -5.21 4.27 -17.99
N LYS A 167 -6.21 3.38 -17.94
CA LYS A 167 -6.24 2.23 -17.03
C LYS A 167 -5.05 1.29 -17.27
N LEU A 168 -4.74 0.96 -18.53
CA LEU A 168 -3.66 0.02 -18.86
C LEU A 168 -2.29 0.56 -18.42
N ILE A 169 -1.98 1.82 -18.74
CA ILE A 169 -0.71 2.45 -18.34
C ILE A 169 -0.57 2.39 -16.82
N ARG A 170 -1.63 2.76 -16.11
CA ARG A 170 -1.69 2.73 -14.65
C ARG A 170 -1.47 1.33 -14.08
N MET A 171 -2.07 0.29 -14.68
CA MET A 171 -1.85 -1.11 -14.27
C MET A 171 -0.41 -1.59 -14.51
N ILE A 172 0.22 -1.21 -15.62
CA ILE A 172 1.63 -1.54 -15.89
C ILE A 172 2.53 -0.88 -14.83
N CYS A 173 2.32 0.41 -14.61
CA CYS A 173 2.99 1.23 -13.61
C CYS A 173 2.85 0.65 -12.18
N MET A 174 1.64 0.25 -11.79
CA MET A 174 1.35 -0.48 -10.54
C MET A 174 2.15 -1.78 -10.44
N THR A 175 2.15 -2.57 -11.51
CA THR A 175 2.84 -3.87 -11.54
C THR A 175 4.34 -3.68 -11.29
N VAL A 176 4.95 -2.67 -11.92
CA VAL A 176 6.36 -2.32 -11.70
C VAL A 176 6.60 -1.94 -10.24
N LEU A 177 5.77 -1.07 -9.65
CA LEU A 177 5.89 -0.68 -8.24
C LEU A 177 5.77 -1.90 -7.32
N ALA A 178 4.77 -2.76 -7.55
CA ALA A 178 4.54 -3.96 -6.75
C ALA A 178 5.72 -4.95 -6.81
N LEU A 179 6.30 -5.17 -7.99
CA LEU A 179 7.49 -6.03 -8.16
C LEU A 179 8.71 -5.45 -7.44
N MET A 180 8.96 -4.14 -7.59
CA MET A 180 10.04 -3.45 -6.88
C MET A 180 9.84 -3.53 -5.36
N LEU A 181 8.60 -3.36 -4.89
CA LEU A 181 8.26 -3.45 -3.48
C LEU A 181 8.45 -4.87 -2.93
N LEU A 182 8.11 -5.91 -3.70
CA LEU A 182 8.34 -7.31 -3.30
C LEU A 182 9.83 -7.58 -3.03
N VAL A 183 10.72 -7.05 -3.89
CA VAL A 183 12.17 -7.13 -3.70
C VAL A 183 12.65 -6.27 -2.53
N ALA A 184 12.00 -5.14 -2.26
CA ALA A 184 12.34 -4.27 -1.14
C ALA A 184 11.93 -4.88 0.22
N ILE A 185 10.87 -5.69 0.27
CA ILE A 185 10.41 -6.33 1.51
C ILE A 185 11.41 -7.41 1.99
N VAL A 186 12.17 -8.05 1.10
CA VAL A 186 13.11 -9.14 1.44
C VAL A 186 14.04 -8.80 2.63
N PRO A 187 14.84 -7.72 2.61
CA PRO A 187 15.68 -7.36 3.75
C PRO A 187 14.87 -6.95 4.98
N THR A 188 13.66 -6.41 4.81
CA THR A 188 12.80 -5.97 5.93
C THR A 188 12.30 -7.11 6.80
N LEU A 189 12.25 -8.34 6.29
CA LEU A 189 11.94 -9.54 7.07
C LEU A 189 12.92 -9.76 8.23
N SER A 190 14.11 -9.14 8.17
CA SER A 190 15.18 -9.30 9.17
C SER A 190 15.28 -8.12 10.13
N PHE A 191 14.45 -7.08 9.96
CA PHE A 191 14.50 -5.82 10.68
C PHE A 191 13.54 -5.81 11.87
N ASN A 192 14.01 -6.11 13.08
CA ASN A 192 13.19 -5.89 14.28
C ASN A 192 13.93 -5.06 15.34
N TRP A 193 13.42 -3.83 15.42
CA TRP A 193 13.87 -2.70 16.23
C TRP A 193 12.90 -2.41 17.38
N ALA A 194 11.65 -2.87 17.24
CA ALA A 194 10.55 -2.56 18.14
C ALA A 194 10.66 -3.33 19.46
N HIS A 195 11.22 -4.53 19.42
CA HIS A 195 11.50 -5.35 20.58
C HIS A 195 13.00 -5.69 20.61
N PRO A 196 13.86 -4.86 21.25
CA PRO A 196 15.30 -5.09 21.28
C PRO A 196 15.68 -6.46 21.88
N ASP A 197 14.78 -7.07 22.64
CA ASP A 197 14.97 -8.38 23.27
C ASP A 197 14.88 -9.55 22.26
N GLU A 198 14.21 -9.40 21.11
CA GLU A 198 13.88 -10.46 20.13
C GLU A 198 14.99 -10.73 19.07
N GLY A 199 16.20 -10.21 19.28
CA GLY A 199 17.42 -10.72 18.65
C GLY A 199 17.55 -10.70 17.13
N THR A 200 16.75 -9.96 16.37
CA THR A 200 16.94 -9.68 14.92
C THR A 200 17.99 -8.58 14.67
N ALA A 201 17.99 -7.91 13.51
CA ALA A 201 18.80 -6.71 13.31
C ALA A 201 18.52 -5.69 14.42
N ARG A 202 19.39 -5.65 15.43
CA ARG A 202 19.33 -4.72 16.58
C ARG A 202 20.01 -3.39 16.33
N LEU A 203 20.85 -3.29 15.27
CA LEU A 203 21.64 -2.09 14.94
C LEU A 203 21.19 -1.34 13.65
N ALA A 204 20.47 -0.21 13.82
CA ALA A 204 19.61 0.41 12.79
C ALA A 204 20.39 1.09 11.67
N GLY A 205 21.65 1.41 11.95
CA GLY A 205 22.65 1.93 11.03
C GLY A 205 23.29 0.87 10.12
N THR A 206 23.02 -0.42 10.32
CA THR A 206 23.58 -1.48 9.46
C THR A 206 23.11 -1.31 8.02
N ASP A 207 24.02 -1.44 7.05
CA ASP A 207 23.68 -1.37 5.63
C ASP A 207 22.59 -2.37 5.24
N ALA A 208 21.49 -1.88 4.65
CA ALA A 208 20.34 -2.69 4.27
C ALA A 208 20.69 -3.78 3.25
N VAL A 209 21.71 -3.56 2.41
CA VAL A 209 22.16 -4.52 1.38
C VAL A 209 22.61 -5.85 1.97
N CYS A 210 23.10 -5.85 3.21
CA CYS A 210 23.62 -7.05 3.85
C CYS A 210 22.55 -8.08 4.20
N PHE A 211 21.29 -7.67 4.27
CA PHE A 211 20.14 -8.50 4.67
C PHE A 211 19.44 -9.21 3.51
N TYR A 212 19.91 -9.02 2.27
CA TYR A 212 19.44 -9.81 1.13
C TYR A 212 19.91 -11.27 1.16
N ASP A 213 20.91 -11.59 1.99
CA ASP A 213 21.40 -12.95 2.20
C ASP A 213 20.67 -13.59 3.40
N PRO A 214 19.74 -14.54 3.15
CA PRO A 214 18.92 -15.12 4.21
C PRO A 214 19.74 -15.94 5.22
N PHE A 215 20.86 -16.55 4.80
CA PHE A 215 21.74 -17.29 5.70
C PHE A 215 22.43 -16.35 6.68
N ARG A 216 22.82 -15.16 6.21
CA ARG A 216 23.44 -14.14 7.05
C ARG A 216 22.47 -13.59 8.06
N SER A 217 21.26 -13.25 7.66
CA SER A 217 20.22 -12.78 8.58
C SER A 217 19.92 -13.81 9.66
N SER A 218 19.86 -15.09 9.31
CA SER A 218 19.67 -16.19 10.27
C SER A 218 20.88 -16.35 11.23
N ASP A 219 22.11 -16.32 10.73
CA ASP A 219 23.33 -16.37 11.56
C ASP A 219 23.41 -15.18 12.52
N TRP A 220 23.11 -13.98 12.02
CA TRP A 220 23.10 -12.77 12.83
C TRP A 220 22.07 -12.85 13.94
N HIS A 221 20.86 -13.35 13.63
CA HIS A 221 19.80 -13.55 14.62
C HIS A 221 20.23 -14.49 15.74
N LYS A 222 20.79 -15.66 15.39
CA LYS A 222 21.32 -16.64 16.36
C LYS A 222 22.42 -16.10 17.25
N ARG A 223 23.22 -15.14 16.75
CA ARG A 223 24.30 -14.50 17.52
C ARG A 223 23.81 -13.37 18.42
N SER A 224 22.67 -12.74 18.12
CA SER A 224 22.09 -11.70 18.99
C SER A 224 21.20 -12.25 20.09
N GLU A 225 20.50 -13.37 19.90
CA GLU A 225 19.80 -14.04 20.99
C GLU A 225 20.74 -14.89 21.85
N HIS A 226 20.55 -14.81 23.18
CA HIS A 226 21.19 -15.71 24.12
C HIS A 226 20.31 -16.93 24.47
N ASP A 227 19.03 -16.98 24.04
CA ASP A 227 18.09 -18.07 24.36
C ASP A 227 17.01 -18.30 23.26
N ARG A 228 17.26 -19.31 22.41
CA ARG A 228 16.31 -20.29 21.82
C ARG A 228 15.05 -19.85 21.03
N GLY A 229 15.02 -18.73 20.32
CA GLY A 229 14.02 -18.46 19.27
C GLY A 229 14.45 -18.93 17.87
N ASP A 230 13.51 -19.41 17.05
CA ASP A 230 13.73 -19.59 15.61
C ASP A 230 13.47 -18.26 14.87
N PHE A 231 14.29 -17.93 13.87
CA PHE A 231 14.18 -16.67 13.09
C PHE A 231 12.78 -16.44 12.48
N ILE A 232 12.07 -17.52 12.13
CA ILE A 232 10.73 -17.49 11.53
C ILE A 232 9.67 -17.01 12.51
N ASP A 233 9.89 -17.22 13.81
CA ASP A 233 8.95 -16.79 14.86
C ASP A 233 9.11 -15.31 15.22
N SER A 234 10.12 -14.63 14.67
CA SER A 234 10.31 -13.20 14.92
C SER A 234 9.16 -12.35 14.36
N THR A 235 8.80 -11.31 15.11
CA THR A 235 7.73 -10.36 14.74
C THR A 235 8.00 -9.66 13.40
N ALA A 236 9.26 -9.35 13.09
CA ALA A 236 9.68 -8.83 11.78
C ALA A 236 9.38 -9.79 10.63
N TYR A 237 9.72 -11.07 10.81
CA TYR A 237 9.49 -12.07 9.78
C TYR A 237 7.99 -12.23 9.53
N GLN A 238 7.20 -12.39 10.60
CA GLN A 238 5.74 -12.54 10.49
C GLN A 238 5.08 -11.31 9.84
N SER A 239 5.41 -10.10 10.28
CA SER A 239 4.84 -8.86 9.71
C SER A 239 5.23 -8.67 8.24
N GLY A 240 6.47 -8.96 7.86
CA GLY A 240 6.89 -8.91 6.46
C GLY A 240 6.22 -9.97 5.59
N ILE A 241 6.00 -11.19 6.11
CA ILE A 241 5.23 -12.23 5.41
C ILE A 241 3.77 -11.77 5.21
N MET A 242 3.13 -11.24 6.25
CA MET A 242 1.79 -10.68 6.12
C MET A 242 1.76 -9.57 5.06
N SER A 243 2.75 -8.67 5.06
CA SER A 243 2.86 -7.62 4.03
C SER A 243 2.95 -8.18 2.61
N ILE A 244 3.74 -9.24 2.38
CA ILE A 244 3.83 -9.93 1.08
C ILE A 244 2.47 -10.52 0.69
N VAL A 245 1.79 -11.21 1.63
CA VAL A 245 0.47 -11.79 1.39
C VAL A 245 -0.53 -10.71 1.01
N LEU A 246 -0.59 -9.61 1.76
CA LEU A 246 -1.50 -8.49 1.47
C LEU A 246 -1.18 -7.84 0.11
N LEU A 247 0.10 -7.72 -0.25
CA LEU A 247 0.52 -7.19 -1.55
C LEU A 247 0.13 -8.11 -2.72
N VAL A 248 0.29 -9.43 -2.57
CA VAL A 248 -0.10 -10.41 -3.59
C VAL A 248 -1.62 -10.44 -3.74
N LEU A 249 -2.36 -10.52 -2.63
CA LEU A 249 -3.83 -10.49 -2.64
C LEU A 249 -4.34 -9.19 -3.28
N SER A 250 -3.71 -8.07 -2.94
CA SER A 250 -3.97 -6.77 -3.55
C SER A 250 -3.87 -6.77 -5.06
N PHE A 251 -2.85 -7.42 -5.63
CA PHE A 251 -2.65 -7.50 -7.08
C PHE A 251 -3.61 -8.48 -7.78
N VAL A 252 -3.99 -9.57 -7.10
CA VAL A 252 -4.90 -10.59 -7.64
C VAL A 252 -6.37 -10.15 -7.51
N SER A 253 -6.69 -9.32 -6.52
CA SER A 253 -8.07 -8.87 -6.22
C SER A 253 -8.83 -8.26 -7.42
N PRO A 254 -8.22 -7.46 -8.32
CA PRO A 254 -8.94 -6.88 -9.45
C PRO A 254 -9.36 -7.91 -10.52
N PHE A 255 -8.82 -9.12 -10.47
CA PHE A 255 -9.14 -10.23 -11.38
C PHE A 255 -10.17 -11.22 -10.79
N SER A 256 -10.51 -11.09 -9.50
CA SER A 256 -11.44 -11.99 -8.81
C SER A 256 -12.81 -11.36 -8.62
N ASN A 257 -13.89 -12.09 -8.93
CA ASN A 257 -15.29 -11.63 -8.91
C ASN A 257 -15.88 -11.34 -7.50
N GLY A 258 -15.06 -11.13 -6.46
CA GLY A 258 -15.49 -10.94 -5.05
C GLY A 258 -14.69 -9.89 -4.27
N TYR A 259 -14.15 -8.89 -4.94
CA TYR A 259 -13.15 -7.95 -4.40
C TYR A 259 -13.64 -6.97 -3.32
N GLU A 260 -14.95 -6.71 -3.21
CA GLU A 260 -15.48 -5.66 -2.29
C GLU A 260 -15.30 -6.03 -0.82
N SER A 261 -15.43 -7.31 -0.48
CA SER A 261 -15.27 -7.80 0.89
C SER A 261 -13.81 -7.86 1.34
N ILE A 262 -12.86 -8.10 0.43
CA ILE A 262 -11.43 -8.21 0.73
C ILE A 262 -10.81 -6.82 0.94
N LEU A 263 -11.24 -5.82 0.16
CA LEU A 263 -10.74 -4.46 0.27
C LEU A 263 -11.18 -3.78 1.58
N MET A 264 -12.40 -4.03 2.05
CA MET A 264 -12.86 -3.54 3.35
C MET A 264 -12.12 -4.22 4.52
N ALA A 265 -11.76 -5.50 4.38
CA ALA A 265 -10.90 -6.18 5.35
C ALA A 265 -9.48 -5.62 5.37
N LEU A 266 -8.92 -5.22 4.21
CA LEU A 266 -7.62 -4.57 4.08
C LEU A 266 -7.59 -3.13 4.61
N LEU A 267 -8.70 -2.41 4.56
CA LEU A 267 -8.84 -1.04 5.10
C LEU A 267 -9.08 -1.02 6.62
N CYS A 268 -9.49 -2.16 7.22
CA CYS A 268 -9.76 -2.30 8.65
C CYS A 268 -8.71 -3.12 9.42
N ALA A 269 -7.67 -3.60 8.75
CA ALA A 269 -6.52 -4.28 9.35
C ALA A 269 -5.34 -3.32 9.49
#